data_AF-A0A1L4A0M3-F1
#
_entry.id   AF-A0A1L4A0M3-F1
#
_cell.length_a   1.000
_cell.length_b   1.000
_cell.length_c   1.000
_cell.angle_alpha   90.00
_cell.angle_beta   90.00
_cell.angle_gamma   90.00
#
_symmetry.space_group_name_H-M   'P 1'
#
loop_
_entity.id
_entity.type
_entity.pdbx_description
1 polymer ?
#
loop_
_entity_poly.entity_id
_entity_poly.type
_entity_poly.pdbx_seq_one_letter_code
_entity_poly.pdbx_strand_id
1 'polypeptide(L)'
;MRREAEKIASEPVQFISYGTVPEGTGSPVAPPLAVPPPSPLTPTPVEELVRPYPGTRPGSIDIDLPGGTRLSVDSYVNEKALARVLRALRDVS
;
A
#
# COMPACT_ATOMS: atom_id res chain seq x y z
N MET A 1 -35.36 16.07 -25.51
CA MET A 1 -34.51 14.90 -25.18
C MET A 1 -33.66 14.40 -26.36
N ARG A 2 -34.14 14.26 -27.61
CA ARG A 2 -33.31 13.74 -28.73
C ARG A 2 -32.13 14.64 -29.18
N ARG A 3 -32.28 15.97 -29.18
CA ARG A 3 -31.25 16.91 -29.67
C ARG A 3 -29.99 17.03 -28.79
N GLU A 4 -30.11 16.68 -27.52
CA GLU A 4 -29.00 16.80 -26.55
C GLU A 4 -28.04 15.61 -26.67
N ALA A 5 -28.57 14.43 -27.03
CA ALA A 5 -27.78 13.23 -27.30
C ALA A 5 -26.92 13.35 -28.58
N GLU A 6 -27.41 14.02 -29.63
CA GLU A 6 -26.62 14.28 -30.85
C GLU A 6 -25.43 15.21 -30.59
N LYS A 7 -25.59 16.18 -29.67
CA LYS A 7 -24.53 17.13 -29.33
C LYS A 7 -23.37 16.46 -28.59
N ILE A 8 -23.67 15.46 -27.76
CA ILE A 8 -22.67 14.64 -27.05
C ILE A 8 -21.95 13.69 -28.03
N ALA A 9 -22.66 13.16 -29.03
CA ALA A 9 -22.08 12.28 -30.05
C ALA A 9 -21.14 13.00 -31.04
N SER A 10 -21.28 14.33 -31.18
CA SER A 10 -20.42 15.14 -32.05
C SER A 10 -19.09 15.57 -31.43
N GLU A 11 -18.91 15.35 -30.12
CA GLU A 11 -17.66 15.71 -29.45
C GLU A 11 -16.59 14.65 -29.77
N PRO A 12 -15.42 15.05 -30.29
CA PRO A 12 -14.37 14.10 -30.61
C PRO A 12 -13.85 13.45 -29.33
N VAL A 13 -14.07 12.14 -29.20
CA VAL A 13 -13.61 11.35 -28.06
C VAL A 13 -12.08 11.35 -28.05
N GLN A 14 -11.50 12.05 -27.08
CA GLN A 14 -10.05 12.06 -26.88
C GLN A 14 -9.67 10.94 -25.91
N PHE A 15 -9.00 9.91 -26.43
CA PHE A 15 -8.47 8.83 -25.62
C PHE A 15 -7.16 9.26 -24.96
N ILE A 16 -7.13 9.27 -23.63
CA ILE A 16 -5.92 9.53 -22.83
C ILE A 16 -5.36 8.17 -22.38
N SER A 17 -4.14 7.84 -22.82
CA SER A 17 -3.47 6.60 -22.45
C SER A 17 -2.80 6.76 -21.08
N TYR A 18 -3.22 5.96 -20.09
CA TYR A 18 -2.71 6.01 -18.71
C TYR A 18 -1.62 4.95 -18.42
N GLY A 19 -0.80 4.66 -19.42
CA GLY A 19 0.29 3.69 -19.34
C GLY A 19 -0.13 2.27 -19.74
N THR A 20 0.89 1.45 -20.01
CA THR A 20 0.75 0.04 -20.37
C THR A 20 1.46 -0.82 -19.35
N VAL A 21 0.81 -1.92 -18.93
CA VAL A 21 1.45 -2.95 -18.10
C VAL A 21 2.06 -3.97 -19.05
N PRO A 22 3.38 -4.24 -19.00
CA PRO A 22 3.97 -5.23 -19.88
C PRO A 22 3.43 -6.62 -19.56
N GLU A 23 2.78 -7.26 -20.53
CA GLU A 23 2.51 -8.70 -20.47
C GLU A 23 3.84 -9.44 -20.54
N GLY A 24 4.14 -10.17 -19.46
CA GLY A 24 5.35 -10.96 -19.35
C GLY A 24 5.26 -12.19 -20.23
N THR A 25 5.92 -12.16 -21.39
CA THR A 25 6.36 -13.37 -22.08
C THR A 25 7.83 -13.22 -22.44
N GLY A 26 8.63 -14.20 -22.01
CA GLY A 26 10.06 -14.08 -21.77
C GLY A 26 10.95 -13.75 -22.97
N SER A 27 11.92 -12.87 -22.72
CA SER A 27 13.36 -12.99 -23.02
C SER A 27 14.02 -11.65 -22.67
N PRO A 28 15.13 -11.60 -21.90
CA PRO A 28 15.73 -10.33 -21.50
C PRO A 28 16.60 -9.80 -22.65
N VAL A 29 16.03 -8.97 -23.52
CA VAL A 29 16.86 -8.01 -24.25
C VAL A 29 16.93 -6.77 -23.38
N ALA A 30 18.07 -6.60 -22.71
CA ALA A 30 18.38 -5.40 -21.94
C ALA A 30 18.32 -4.18 -22.88
N PRO A 31 17.45 -3.17 -22.63
CA PRO A 31 17.62 -1.89 -23.29
C PRO A 31 18.94 -1.26 -22.83
N PRO A 32 19.64 -0.47 -23.68
CA PRO A 32 20.79 0.28 -23.22
C PRO A 32 20.35 1.16 -22.04
N LEU A 33 21.03 1.01 -20.90
CA LEU A 33 20.86 1.88 -19.74
C LEU A 33 21.22 3.30 -20.18
N ALA A 34 20.20 4.08 -20.53
CA ALA A 34 20.30 5.52 -20.53
C ALA A 34 20.55 5.93 -19.08
N VAL A 35 21.77 6.38 -18.79
CA VAL A 35 22.13 6.92 -17.48
C VAL A 35 21.24 8.14 -17.24
N PRO A 36 20.34 8.13 -16.24
CA PRO A 36 19.58 9.33 -15.93
C PRO A 36 20.55 10.40 -15.42
N PRO A 37 20.35 11.69 -15.74
CA PRO A 37 21.11 12.75 -15.10
C PRO A 37 20.95 12.62 -13.58
N PRO A 38 22.01 12.90 -12.78
CA PRO A 38 21.91 12.84 -11.33
C PRO A 38 20.79 13.79 -10.92
N SER A 39 19.68 13.20 -10.45
CA SER A 39 18.61 13.97 -9.84
C SER A 39 19.19 14.63 -8.59
N PRO A 40 18.94 15.92 -8.33
CA PRO A 40 19.26 16.48 -7.04
C PRO A 40 18.55 15.62 -6.01
N LEU A 41 19.32 15.00 -5.12
CA LEU A 41 18.82 14.28 -3.96
C LEU A 41 18.18 15.32 -3.05
N THR A 42 16.98 15.78 -3.38
CA THR A 42 16.07 16.28 -2.36
C THR A 42 15.91 15.11 -1.41
N PRO A 43 16.35 15.21 -0.15
CA PRO A 43 16.00 14.22 0.84
C PRO A 43 14.47 14.24 0.87
N THR A 44 13.84 13.21 0.31
CA THR A 44 12.51 12.84 0.74
C THR A 44 12.64 12.77 2.25
N PRO A 45 11.94 13.60 3.04
CA PRO A 45 11.81 13.25 4.44
C PRO A 45 11.28 11.83 4.38
N VAL A 46 12.06 10.89 4.91
CA VAL A 46 11.46 9.75 5.55
C VAL A 46 10.45 10.41 6.47
N GLU A 47 9.20 10.46 6.05
CA GLU A 47 8.11 10.67 6.95
C GLU A 47 8.10 9.37 7.74
N GLU A 48 9.11 9.31 8.62
CA GLU A 48 9.26 8.39 9.71
C GLU A 48 7.86 8.40 10.26
N LEU A 49 7.18 7.27 10.18
CA LEU A 49 5.88 7.09 10.80
C LEU A 49 6.07 7.08 12.34
N VAL A 50 6.90 7.98 12.86
CA VAL A 50 7.00 8.42 14.24
C VAL A 50 5.74 9.20 14.47
N ARG A 51 4.69 8.42 14.68
CA ARG A 51 3.55 8.87 15.44
C ARG A 51 4.10 9.55 16.69
N PRO A 52 3.70 10.80 17.00
CA PRO A 52 4.15 11.48 18.21
C PRO A 52 3.91 10.56 19.40
N TYR A 53 4.99 10.21 20.08
CA TYR A 53 4.98 9.24 21.16
C TYR A 53 4.09 9.78 22.29
N PRO A 54 2.96 9.13 22.63
CA PRO A 54 2.07 9.64 23.65
C PRO A 54 2.64 9.26 25.03
N GLY A 55 3.64 10.01 25.50
CA GLY A 55 4.17 9.91 26.87
C GLY A 55 4.58 8.51 27.33
N THR A 56 4.53 8.29 28.65
CA THR A 56 4.87 7.03 29.33
C THR A 56 3.84 5.97 28.99
N ARG A 57 4.15 5.12 27.99
CA ARG A 57 3.20 4.13 27.47
C ARG A 57 2.76 3.15 28.55
N PRO A 58 1.45 3.01 28.80
CA PRO A 58 0.92 2.02 29.72
C PRO A 58 1.04 0.62 29.11
N GLY A 59 2.22 0.00 29.26
CA GLY A 59 2.43 -1.45 29.17
C GLY A 59 2.31 -2.12 27.80
N SER A 60 2.78 -3.36 27.75
CA SER A 60 2.50 -4.34 26.71
C SER A 60 1.27 -5.17 27.08
N ILE A 61 0.56 -5.67 26.07
CA ILE A 61 -0.55 -6.62 26.23
C ILE A 61 -0.01 -8.00 25.87
N ASP A 62 -0.13 -8.94 26.80
CA ASP A 62 0.20 -10.35 26.56
C ASP A 62 -1.07 -11.16 26.31
N ILE A 63 -1.03 -12.02 25.29
CA ILE A 63 -2.16 -12.82 24.84
C ILE A 63 -1.69 -14.26 24.66
N ASP A 64 -2.31 -15.18 25.39
CA ASP A 64 -2.07 -16.62 25.20
C ASP A 64 -2.94 -17.13 24.04
N LEU A 65 -2.31 -17.77 23.05
CA LEU A 65 -2.98 -18.32 21.87
C LEU A 65 -3.27 -19.82 22.06
N PRO A 66 -4.29 -20.37 21.36
CA PRO A 66 -4.70 -21.77 21.50
C PRO A 66 -3.64 -22.83 21.09
N GLY A 67 -2.49 -22.43 20.56
CA GLY A 67 -1.34 -23.32 20.30
C GLY A 67 -0.25 -23.32 21.39
N GLY A 68 -0.49 -22.66 22.53
CA GLY A 68 0.52 -22.48 23.58
C GLY A 68 1.54 -21.37 23.31
N THR A 69 1.46 -20.73 22.14
CA THR A 69 2.25 -19.54 21.79
C THR A 69 1.70 -18.31 22.52
N ARG A 70 2.59 -17.46 23.02
CA ARG A 70 2.24 -16.17 23.65
C ARG A 70 2.58 -15.02 22.72
N LEU A 71 1.62 -14.12 22.51
CA LEU A 71 1.75 -12.92 21.70
C LEU A 71 1.84 -11.70 22.62
N SER A 72 2.95 -10.97 22.55
CA SER A 72 3.12 -9.69 23.24
C SER A 72 3.03 -8.54 22.24
N VAL A 73 2.15 -7.57 22.51
CA VAL A 73 1.96 -6.38 21.66
C VAL A 73 2.01 -5.10 22.48
N ASP A 74 2.24 -3.96 21.83
CA ASP A 74 2.18 -2.65 22.47
C ASP A 74 0.72 -2.28 22.82
N SER A 75 0.52 -1.44 23.84
CA SER A 75 -0.80 -0.96 24.27
C SER A 75 -1.52 -0.07 23.25
N TYR A 76 -0.81 0.53 22.29
CA TYR A 76 -1.37 1.42 21.26
C TYR A 76 -1.55 0.75 19.89
N VAL A 77 -1.84 -0.55 19.87
CA VAL A 77 -2.22 -1.26 18.63
C VAL A 77 -3.64 -0.92 18.20
N ASN A 78 -3.91 -1.01 16.90
CA ASN A 78 -5.27 -0.86 16.38
C ASN A 78 -6.08 -2.14 16.64
N GLU A 79 -7.23 -2.01 17.30
CA GLU A 79 -8.10 -3.15 17.64
C GLU A 79 -8.54 -3.97 16.42
N LYS A 80 -8.90 -3.32 15.30
CA LYS A 80 -9.31 -4.03 14.07
C LYS A 80 -8.15 -4.80 13.45
N ALA A 81 -6.94 -4.21 13.47
CA ALA A 81 -5.76 -4.89 12.97
C ALA A 81 -5.40 -6.10 13.85
N LEU A 82 -5.41 -5.92 15.18
CA LEU A 82 -5.16 -7.00 16.14
C LEU A 82 -6.17 -8.14 15.95
N ALA A 83 -7.46 -7.84 15.83
CA ALA A 83 -8.50 -8.84 15.58
C ALA A 83 -8.24 -9.66 14.30
N ARG A 84 -7.80 -9.00 13.22
CA ARG A 84 -7.45 -9.68 11.96
C ARG A 84 -6.25 -10.61 12.12
N VAL A 85 -5.21 -10.17 12.83
CA VAL A 85 -4.02 -10.99 13.11
C VAL A 85 -4.39 -12.19 13.97
N LEU A 86 -5.13 -11.99 15.06
CA LEU A 86 -5.58 -13.06 15.95
C LEU A 86 -6.43 -14.09 15.21
N ARG A 87 -7.30 -13.64 14.29
CA ARG A 87 -8.08 -14.54 13.45
C ARG A 87 -7.19 -15.36 12.51
N ALA A 88 -6.27 -14.70 11.80
CA ALA A 88 -5.34 -15.39 10.91
C ALA A 88 -4.47 -16.41 11.64
N LEU A 89 -4.00 -16.10 12.85
CA LEU A 89 -3.20 -17.01 13.66
C LEU A 89 -4.01 -18.20 14.19
N ARG A 90 -5.31 -18.02 14.46
CA ARG A 90 -6.21 -19.13 14.83
C ARG A 90 -6.43 -20.11 13.68
N ASP A 91 -6.47 -19.62 12.45
CA ASP A 91 -6.68 -20.46 11.26
C ASP A 91 -5.41 -21.29 10.90
N VAL A 92 -4.25 -20.94 11.46
CA VAL A 92 -2.95 -21.58 11.17
C VAL A 92 -2.55 -22.63 12.22
N SER A 93 -3.23 -22.68 13.38
CA SER A 93 -2.99 -23.69 14.45
C SER A 93 -3.95 -24.86 14.37
#